data_AF-A0A3D5K146-F1
#
_entry.id   AF-A0A3D5K146-F1
#
_cell.length_a   1.000
_cell.length_b   1.000
_cell.length_c   1.000
_cell.angle_alpha   90.00
_cell.angle_beta   90.00
_cell.angle_gamma   90.00
#
_symmetry.space_group_name_H-M   'P 1'
#
loop_
_entity.id
_entity.type
_entity.pdbx_description
1 polymer ?
#
loop_
_entity_poly.entity_id
_entity_poly.type
_entity_poly.pdbx_seq_one_letter_code
_entity_poly.pdbx_strand_id
1 'polypeptide(L)'
;MITKMTKTMLLGAALGLSLAGAQAGDWGNWRGPNYDGSTDAKNLPTKFSKTENVLWSVKMEGPSAATPVIWGDNVFVSSSNQEKERLSANCYDRKTGALKWSHQVAKGFRQDNRSNYASPSPVTDGQVVTFFYGGGELATYNMDGDKLWELNLQKKHGEFAFLWTFSTSPLIHDGVLYMQVLQRDTKVSGRGSDDNRSYLL
;
A
#
# COMPACT_ATOMS: atom_id res chain seq x y z
N MET A 1 -7.12 64.95 37.29
CA MET A 1 -7.66 63.60 37.11
C MET A 1 -7.42 63.17 35.66
N ILE A 2 -6.77 62.02 35.54
CA ILE A 2 -6.39 61.28 34.32
C ILE A 2 -7.67 61.01 33.50
N THR A 3 -7.69 60.99 32.17
CA THR A 3 -7.61 59.81 31.26
C THR A 3 -8.38 60.22 29.96
N LYS A 4 -8.15 59.81 28.71
CA LYS A 4 -7.45 58.70 28.04
C LYS A 4 -6.92 59.17 26.68
N MET A 5 -5.76 58.64 26.32
CA MET A 5 -5.17 58.74 24.99
C MET A 5 -5.33 57.37 24.26
N THR A 6 -5.65 57.45 22.97
CA THR A 6 -5.20 56.60 21.85
C THR A 6 -5.45 55.09 21.85
N LYS A 7 -6.03 54.59 20.74
CA LYS A 7 -5.32 53.84 19.67
C LYS A 7 -6.31 53.34 18.61
N THR A 8 -6.23 53.91 17.41
CA THR A 8 -6.85 53.34 16.21
C THR A 8 -5.95 52.20 15.73
N MET A 9 -6.42 50.96 15.81
CA MET A 9 -5.75 49.77 15.30
C MET A 9 -6.15 49.59 13.83
N LEU A 10 -5.21 49.78 12.90
CA LEU A 10 -5.36 49.37 11.51
C LEU A 10 -5.14 47.87 11.42
N LEU A 11 -6.20 47.13 11.14
CA LEU A 11 -6.16 45.68 10.89
C LEU A 11 -5.70 45.44 9.45
N GLY A 12 -4.40 45.22 9.26
CA GLY A 12 -3.85 44.81 7.97
C GLY A 12 -4.22 43.36 7.68
N ALA A 13 -5.16 43.14 6.76
CA ALA A 13 -5.47 41.81 6.24
C ALA A 13 -4.34 41.37 5.29
N ALA A 14 -3.38 40.61 5.81
CA ALA A 14 -2.42 39.90 4.97
C ALA A 14 -3.15 38.73 4.30
N LEU A 15 -3.57 38.92 3.05
CA LEU A 15 -3.98 37.83 2.15
C LEU A 15 -2.75 36.95 1.92
N GLY A 16 -2.60 35.89 2.71
CA GLY A 16 -1.63 34.84 2.42
C GLY A 16 -2.03 34.17 1.11
N LEU A 17 -1.26 34.39 0.05
CA LEU A 17 -1.36 33.58 -1.16
C LEU A 17 -1.06 32.13 -0.76
N SER A 18 -2.09 31.32 -0.64
CA SER A 18 -1.96 29.87 -0.61
C SER A 18 -1.39 29.45 -1.96
N LEU A 19 -0.10 29.13 -1.99
CA LEU A 19 0.52 28.39 -3.08
C LEU A 19 -0.20 27.04 -3.15
N ALA A 20 -1.22 26.97 -4.00
CA ALA A 20 -1.80 25.71 -4.45
C ALA A 20 -0.72 25.00 -5.28
N GLY A 21 0.20 24.32 -4.59
CA GLY A 21 1.10 23.38 -5.24
C GLY A 21 0.25 22.38 -6.01
N ALA A 22 0.67 22.03 -7.21
CA ALA A 22 0.03 20.96 -7.96
C ALA A 22 0.09 19.68 -7.12
N GLN A 23 -1.01 19.34 -6.46
CA GLN A 23 -1.10 18.12 -5.67
C GLN A 23 -1.36 16.99 -6.65
N ALA A 24 -0.31 16.22 -6.94
CA ALA A 24 -0.47 15.00 -7.69
C ALA A 24 -1.37 14.05 -6.88
N GLY A 25 -2.44 13.56 -7.51
CA GLY A 25 -3.50 12.80 -6.86
C GLY A 25 -3.00 11.50 -6.21
N ASP A 26 -3.87 10.96 -5.36
CA ASP A 26 -3.63 9.71 -4.64
C ASP A 26 -3.90 8.48 -5.54
N TRP A 27 -3.25 7.37 -5.21
CA TRP A 27 -3.36 6.08 -5.86
C TRP A 27 -3.49 5.00 -4.79
N GLY A 28 -4.66 4.96 -4.12
CA GLY A 28 -4.85 4.15 -2.91
C GLY A 28 -5.03 2.64 -3.13
N ASN A 29 -5.14 2.16 -4.38
CA ASN A 29 -5.37 0.75 -4.69
C ASN A 29 -4.65 0.34 -6.00
N TRP A 30 -4.59 -0.96 -6.27
CA TRP A 30 -3.86 -1.52 -7.43
C TRP A 30 -4.32 -1.03 -8.81
N ARG A 31 -5.55 -0.50 -8.93
CA ARG A 31 -6.13 0.09 -10.14
C ARG A 31 -6.19 1.62 -10.13
N GLY A 32 -5.65 2.27 -9.10
CA GLY A 32 -5.61 3.72 -9.02
C GLY A 32 -6.95 4.39 -8.74
N PRO A 33 -7.00 5.73 -8.83
CA PRO A 33 -8.15 6.52 -8.37
C PRO A 33 -9.44 6.22 -9.14
N ASN A 34 -9.33 5.85 -10.42
CA ASN A 34 -10.47 5.57 -11.29
C ASN A 34 -10.86 4.07 -11.32
N TYR A 35 -10.16 3.23 -10.55
CA TYR A 35 -10.38 1.77 -10.51
C TYR A 35 -10.21 1.04 -11.86
N ASP A 36 -9.61 1.67 -12.86
CA ASP A 36 -9.38 1.13 -14.20
C ASP A 36 -7.91 1.18 -14.64
N GLY A 37 -7.00 1.62 -13.76
CA GLY A 37 -5.57 1.81 -14.06
C GLY A 37 -5.25 3.19 -14.65
N SER A 38 -6.17 4.16 -14.58
CA SER A 38 -5.98 5.51 -15.11
C SER A 38 -6.02 6.61 -14.04
N THR A 39 -5.59 7.80 -14.44
CA THR A 39 -5.66 9.05 -13.68
C THR A 39 -5.88 10.22 -14.63
N ASP A 40 -6.44 11.32 -14.13
CA ASP A 40 -6.59 12.57 -14.88
C ASP A 40 -5.30 13.39 -14.96
N ALA A 41 -4.19 12.92 -14.38
CA ALA A 41 -2.91 13.59 -14.41
C ALA A 41 -2.47 13.92 -15.85
N LYS A 42 -2.03 15.17 -16.04
CA LYS A 42 -1.57 15.70 -17.33
C LYS A 42 -0.08 16.03 -17.27
N ASN A 43 0.51 16.29 -18.44
CA ASN A 43 1.92 16.70 -18.57
C ASN A 43 2.91 15.70 -17.97
N LEU A 44 2.59 14.41 -18.05
CA LEU A 44 3.49 13.36 -17.59
C LEU A 44 4.72 13.27 -18.51
N PRO A 45 5.93 13.06 -17.95
CA PRO A 45 7.13 12.84 -18.74
C PRO A 45 6.97 11.64 -19.68
N THR A 46 7.33 11.82 -20.96
CA THR A 46 7.25 10.78 -22.00
C THR A 46 8.60 10.12 -22.31
N LYS A 47 9.67 10.59 -21.66
CA LYS A 47 11.02 10.04 -21.74
C LYS A 47 11.47 9.66 -20.34
N PHE A 48 12.06 8.49 -20.18
CA PHE A 48 12.58 8.01 -18.90
C PHE A 48 13.83 7.18 -19.13
N SER A 49 14.73 7.23 -18.16
CA SER A 49 15.83 6.28 -18.06
C SER A 49 16.08 5.95 -16.59
N LYS A 50 17.22 5.33 -16.27
CA LYS A 50 17.63 5.13 -14.86
C LYS A 50 17.96 6.43 -14.15
N THR A 51 18.16 7.53 -14.89
CA THR A 51 18.60 8.82 -14.35
C THR A 51 17.84 10.02 -14.94
N GLU A 52 17.26 9.89 -16.13
CA GLU A 52 16.45 10.93 -16.77
C GLU A 52 15.01 10.88 -16.26
N ASN A 53 14.48 12.04 -15.85
CA ASN A 53 13.14 12.20 -15.28
C ASN A 53 12.88 11.32 -14.03
N VAL A 54 13.94 10.95 -13.30
CA VAL A 54 13.88 10.23 -12.04
C VAL A 54 14.13 11.20 -10.89
N LEU A 55 13.12 11.41 -10.02
CA LEU A 55 13.26 12.24 -8.82
C LEU A 55 14.12 11.57 -7.74
N TRP A 56 13.88 10.28 -7.52
CA TRP A 56 14.63 9.46 -6.58
C TRP A 56 14.52 7.97 -6.96
N SER A 57 15.44 7.18 -6.42
CA SER A 57 15.44 5.73 -6.55
C SER A 57 15.97 5.11 -5.27
N VAL A 58 15.36 4.01 -4.84
CA VAL A 58 15.75 3.27 -3.64
C VAL A 58 16.00 1.82 -3.97
N LYS A 59 17.01 1.23 -3.30
CA LYS A 59 17.23 -0.21 -3.34
C LYS A 59 16.25 -0.87 -2.39
N MET A 60 15.34 -1.67 -2.93
CA MET A 60 14.43 -2.50 -2.13
C MET A 60 15.19 -3.67 -1.47
N GLU A 61 14.75 -4.09 -0.29
CA GLU A 61 15.32 -5.24 0.40
C GLU A 61 15.12 -6.57 -0.35
N GLY A 62 14.13 -6.63 -1.23
CA GLY A 62 13.83 -7.79 -2.03
C GLY A 62 12.70 -7.52 -3.04
N PRO A 63 12.47 -8.43 -3.99
CA PRO A 63 11.48 -8.26 -5.03
C PRO A 63 10.03 -8.27 -4.51
N SER A 64 9.14 -7.69 -5.31
CA SER A 64 7.69 -7.79 -5.18
C SER A 64 7.07 -7.64 -6.57
N ALA A 65 5.89 -8.22 -6.77
CA ALA A 65 5.08 -7.99 -7.98
C ALA A 65 3.87 -7.08 -7.71
N ALA A 66 3.79 -6.52 -6.49
CA ALA A 66 2.75 -5.59 -6.09
C ALA A 66 2.87 -4.26 -6.83
N THR A 67 1.73 -3.64 -7.10
CA THR A 67 1.66 -2.22 -7.46
C THR A 67 1.83 -1.40 -6.18
N PRO A 68 2.77 -0.43 -6.13
CA PRO A 68 2.83 0.55 -5.05
C PRO A 68 1.52 1.32 -4.93
N VAL A 69 1.10 1.64 -3.71
CA VAL A 69 0.00 2.59 -3.49
C VAL A 69 0.52 3.88 -2.87
N ILE A 70 -0.07 5.00 -3.25
CA ILE A 70 0.39 6.34 -2.89
C ILE A 70 -0.75 7.08 -2.23
N TRP A 71 -0.51 7.68 -1.06
CA TRP A 71 -1.48 8.57 -0.41
C TRP A 71 -0.78 9.72 0.31
N GLY A 72 -1.10 10.95 -0.10
CA GLY A 72 -0.42 12.16 0.35
C GLY A 72 1.08 12.09 0.08
N ASP A 73 1.86 12.15 1.16
CA ASP A 73 3.33 12.08 1.14
C ASP A 73 3.88 10.65 1.34
N ASN A 74 3.03 9.62 1.33
CA ASN A 74 3.43 8.23 1.57
C ASN A 74 3.40 7.38 0.30
N VAL A 75 4.41 6.54 0.12
CA VAL A 75 4.48 5.48 -0.88
C VAL A 75 4.61 4.15 -0.18
N PHE A 76 3.59 3.29 -0.30
CA PHE A 76 3.51 2.00 0.37
C PHE A 76 3.86 0.88 -0.58
N VAL A 77 4.82 0.03 -0.18
CA VAL A 77 5.40 -1.00 -1.04
C VAL A 77 5.63 -2.29 -0.27
N SER A 78 5.16 -3.42 -0.82
CA SER A 78 5.48 -4.75 -0.34
C SER A 78 6.90 -5.15 -0.77
N SER A 79 7.60 -5.94 0.03
CA SER A 79 8.85 -6.59 -0.40
C SER A 79 8.99 -7.99 0.18
N SER A 80 9.72 -8.85 -0.52
CA SER A 80 10.03 -10.22 -0.10
C SER A 80 11.53 -10.45 -0.14
N ASN A 81 12.15 -10.56 1.02
CA ASN A 81 13.56 -10.93 1.15
C ASN A 81 13.64 -12.40 1.60
N GLN A 82 13.99 -13.29 0.66
CA GLN A 82 14.08 -14.73 0.93
C GLN A 82 15.26 -15.10 1.81
N GLU A 83 16.41 -14.42 1.66
CA GLU A 83 17.63 -14.70 2.45
C GLU A 83 17.42 -14.42 3.94
N LYS A 84 16.64 -13.37 4.25
CA LYS A 84 16.27 -12.98 5.61
C LYS A 84 14.94 -13.57 6.07
N GLU A 85 14.32 -14.43 5.26
CA GLU A 85 12.99 -14.99 5.52
C GLU A 85 11.97 -13.92 5.93
N ARG A 86 11.83 -12.85 5.14
CA ARG A 86 11.04 -11.67 5.51
C ARG A 86 10.10 -11.19 4.40
N LEU A 87 8.81 -11.08 4.74
CA LEU A 87 7.83 -10.30 3.99
C LEU A 87 7.63 -8.97 4.70
N SER A 88 7.92 -7.85 4.02
CA SER A 88 7.90 -6.51 4.64
C SER A 88 6.81 -5.63 4.05
N ALA A 89 6.11 -4.92 4.94
CA ALA A 89 5.32 -3.73 4.64
C ALA A 89 6.24 -2.51 4.82
N ASN A 90 6.38 -1.69 3.79
CA ASN A 90 7.28 -0.54 3.80
C ASN A 90 6.52 0.74 3.42
N CYS A 91 6.89 1.84 4.06
CA CYS A 91 6.46 3.19 3.69
C CYS A 91 7.67 4.08 3.42
N TYR A 92 7.65 4.73 2.27
CA TYR A 92 8.64 5.71 1.86
C TYR A 92 8.01 7.10 1.75
N ASP A 93 8.81 8.12 2.00
CA ASP A 93 8.44 9.49 1.72
C ASP A 93 8.38 9.72 0.20
N ARG A 94 7.26 10.22 -0.30
CA ARG A 94 6.99 10.41 -1.73
C ARG A 94 7.94 11.40 -2.40
N LYS A 95 8.43 12.39 -1.65
CA LYS A 95 9.25 13.49 -2.20
C LYS A 95 10.71 13.12 -2.29
N THR A 96 11.20 12.37 -1.31
CA THR A 96 12.63 12.10 -1.10
C THR A 96 13.01 10.63 -1.33
N GLY A 97 12.04 9.71 -1.28
CA GLY A 97 12.29 8.27 -1.25
C GLY A 97 12.83 7.78 0.10
N ALA A 98 12.92 8.64 1.13
CA ALA A 98 13.41 8.21 2.44
C ALA A 98 12.48 7.16 3.06
N LEU A 99 13.05 6.08 3.63
CA LEU A 99 12.26 5.10 4.37
C LEU A 99 11.69 5.76 5.63
N LYS A 100 10.36 5.76 5.77
CA LYS A 100 9.67 6.25 6.96
C LYS A 100 9.51 5.16 8.00
N TRP A 101 9.04 3.99 7.58
CA TRP A 101 8.90 2.82 8.44
C TRP A 101 8.92 1.52 7.62
N SER A 102 9.29 0.41 8.27
CA SER A 102 9.25 -0.94 7.70
C SER A 102 8.92 -1.97 8.77
N HIS A 103 7.90 -2.80 8.52
CA HIS A 103 7.48 -3.88 9.41
C HIS A 103 7.61 -5.23 8.72
N GLN A 104 8.07 -6.23 9.48
CA GLN A 104 7.93 -7.63 9.07
C GLN A 104 6.49 -8.05 9.31
N VAL A 105 5.78 -8.39 8.24
CA VAL A 105 4.41 -8.90 8.32
C VAL A 105 4.43 -10.41 8.54
N ALA A 106 5.35 -11.11 7.87
CA ALA A 106 5.47 -12.54 7.98
C ALA A 106 6.92 -13.01 7.83
N LYS A 107 7.18 -14.26 8.24
CA LYS A 107 8.36 -14.97 7.76
C LYS A 107 8.17 -15.28 6.28
N GLY A 108 9.05 -14.76 5.45
CA GLY A 108 9.13 -15.14 4.05
C GLY A 108 9.53 -16.60 3.96
N PHE A 109 8.85 -17.36 3.10
CA PHE A 109 9.21 -18.74 2.80
C PHE A 109 9.29 -18.92 1.29
N ARG A 110 10.16 -19.84 0.85
CA ARG A 110 10.31 -20.19 -0.55
C ARG A 110 9.73 -21.58 -0.77
N GLN A 111 8.55 -21.63 -1.36
CA GLN A 111 7.91 -22.90 -1.72
C GLN A 111 8.21 -23.31 -3.18
N ASP A 112 8.54 -22.35 -4.04
CA ASP A 112 8.91 -22.58 -5.43
C ASP A 112 9.87 -21.46 -5.93
N ASN A 113 10.27 -21.53 -7.21
CA ASN A 113 11.21 -20.58 -7.82
C ASN A 113 10.53 -19.43 -8.60
N ARG A 114 9.20 -19.32 -8.56
CA ARG A 114 8.38 -18.36 -9.31
C ARG A 114 7.61 -17.40 -8.40
N SER A 115 7.33 -17.80 -7.15
CA SER A 115 6.53 -17.07 -6.17
C SER A 115 7.41 -16.33 -5.17
N ASN A 116 7.13 -15.04 -4.98
CA ASN A 116 7.72 -14.25 -3.89
C ASN A 116 6.75 -14.01 -2.72
N TYR A 117 5.48 -14.45 -2.85
CA TYR A 117 4.37 -14.25 -1.90
C TYR A 117 3.99 -12.79 -1.60
N ALA A 118 4.73 -11.83 -2.15
CA ALA A 118 4.50 -10.39 -2.09
C ALA A 118 3.97 -9.86 -3.44
N SER A 119 3.08 -10.63 -4.08
CA SER A 119 2.41 -10.23 -5.33
C SER A 119 1.13 -9.41 -5.11
N PRO A 120 0.33 -9.66 -4.06
CA PRO A 120 -0.79 -8.77 -3.74
C PRO A 120 -0.33 -7.34 -3.45
N SER A 121 -1.06 -6.37 -4.00
CA SER A 121 -0.83 -4.95 -3.76
C SER A 121 -1.47 -4.52 -2.44
N PRO A 122 -0.84 -3.62 -1.67
CA PRO A 122 -1.51 -2.99 -0.53
C PRO A 122 -2.71 -2.14 -0.97
N VAL A 123 -3.53 -1.71 0.00
CA VAL A 123 -4.64 -0.79 -0.20
C VAL A 123 -4.73 0.23 0.93
N THR A 124 -5.13 1.45 0.63
CA THR A 124 -5.33 2.54 1.59
C THR A 124 -6.47 3.46 1.16
N ASP A 125 -7.17 3.99 2.14
CA ASP A 125 -8.17 5.07 2.02
C ASP A 125 -7.67 6.40 2.63
N GLY A 126 -6.38 6.46 2.99
CA GLY A 126 -5.78 7.61 3.65
C GLY A 126 -5.84 7.62 5.17
N GLN A 127 -6.62 6.73 5.78
CA GLN A 127 -6.68 6.57 7.23
C GLN A 127 -5.84 5.38 7.68
N VAL A 128 -5.96 4.29 6.93
CA VAL A 128 -5.23 3.04 7.18
C VAL A 128 -4.58 2.54 5.90
N VAL A 129 -3.56 1.71 6.06
CA VAL A 129 -2.97 0.93 4.96
C VAL A 129 -2.98 -0.54 5.33
N THR A 130 -3.50 -1.38 4.43
CA THR A 130 -3.58 -2.83 4.59
C THR A 130 -2.66 -3.51 3.60
N PHE A 131 -1.81 -4.41 4.09
CA PHE A 131 -0.95 -5.27 3.30
C PHE A 131 -1.47 -6.70 3.35
N PHE A 132 -1.37 -7.41 2.23
CA PHE A 132 -1.71 -8.83 2.13
C PHE A 132 -0.58 -9.61 1.47
N TYR A 133 -0.36 -10.84 1.91
CA TYR A 133 0.64 -11.75 1.34
C TYR A 133 0.01 -13.11 1.03
N GLY A 134 0.55 -13.80 0.03
CA GLY A 134 -0.01 -15.06 -0.47
C GLY A 134 -0.01 -16.21 0.55
N GLY A 135 0.67 -16.07 1.68
CA GLY A 135 0.58 -16.98 2.84
C GLY A 135 -0.69 -16.77 3.69
N GLY A 136 -1.55 -15.83 3.28
CA GLY A 136 -2.79 -15.49 3.97
C GLY A 136 -2.62 -14.38 5.00
N GLU A 137 -1.42 -13.83 5.19
CA GLU A 137 -1.16 -12.76 6.14
C GLU A 137 -1.76 -11.44 5.66
N LEU A 138 -2.58 -10.85 6.51
CA LEU A 138 -3.22 -9.56 6.35
C LEU A 138 -2.81 -8.71 7.57
N ALA A 139 -2.25 -7.54 7.33
CA ALA A 139 -1.83 -6.63 8.40
C ALA A 139 -2.18 -5.19 8.03
N THR A 140 -2.73 -4.47 9.00
CA THR A 140 -3.23 -3.12 8.83
C THR A 140 -2.54 -2.18 9.79
N TYR A 141 -2.14 -1.03 9.27
CA TYR A 141 -1.40 0.00 9.97
C TYR A 141 -2.11 1.34 9.81
N ASN A 142 -1.89 2.26 10.75
CA ASN A 142 -2.13 3.68 10.46
C ASN A 142 -1.04 4.21 9.51
N MET A 143 -1.17 5.47 9.09
CA MET A 143 -0.23 6.08 8.13
C MET A 143 1.19 6.28 8.70
N ASP A 144 1.32 6.32 10.03
CA ASP A 144 2.59 6.49 10.75
C ASP A 144 3.32 5.15 11.01
N GLY A 145 2.66 4.02 10.72
CA GLY A 145 3.23 2.68 10.84
C GLY A 145 2.85 1.92 12.11
N ASP A 146 1.96 2.46 12.95
CA ASP A 146 1.46 1.70 14.09
C ASP A 146 0.52 0.60 13.61
N LYS A 147 0.82 -0.64 14.01
CA LYS A 147 -0.01 -1.80 13.68
C LYS A 147 -1.35 -1.72 14.43
N LEU A 148 -2.44 -1.67 13.68
CA LEU A 148 -3.79 -1.61 14.21
C LEU A 148 -4.34 -3.02 14.45
N TRP A 149 -4.16 -3.92 13.48
CA TRP A 149 -4.57 -5.32 13.60
C TRP A 149 -3.87 -6.21 12.57
N GLU A 150 -3.90 -7.52 12.81
CA GLU A 150 -3.43 -8.54 11.87
C GLU A 150 -4.31 -9.79 11.90
N LEU A 151 -4.34 -10.50 10.79
CA LEU A 151 -5.10 -11.73 10.60
C LEU A 151 -4.34 -12.65 9.63
N ASN A 152 -4.39 -13.97 9.84
CA ASN A 152 -4.01 -14.92 8.81
C ASN A 152 -5.24 -15.68 8.31
N LEU A 153 -5.61 -15.46 7.06
CA LEU A 153 -6.80 -16.04 6.44
C LEU A 153 -6.70 -17.54 6.26
N GLN A 154 -5.51 -18.06 5.94
CA GLN A 154 -5.32 -19.51 5.79
C GLN A 154 -5.45 -20.23 7.15
N LYS A 155 -4.95 -19.63 8.22
CA LYS A 155 -5.13 -20.17 9.58
C LYS A 155 -6.59 -20.14 10.03
N LYS A 156 -7.36 -19.13 9.62
CA LYS A 156 -8.77 -18.96 10.03
C LYS A 156 -9.76 -19.75 9.18
N HIS A 157 -9.52 -19.85 7.87
CA HIS A 157 -10.47 -20.39 6.89
C HIS A 157 -9.98 -21.64 6.15
N GLY A 158 -8.77 -22.11 6.45
CA GLY A 158 -8.13 -23.24 5.78
C GLY A 158 -7.12 -22.81 4.71
N GLU A 159 -6.18 -23.69 4.42
CA GLU A 159 -5.13 -23.44 3.42
C GLU A 159 -5.73 -23.18 2.05
N PHE A 160 -5.16 -22.23 1.31
CA PHE A 160 -5.67 -21.89 0.00
C PHE A 160 -5.22 -22.89 -1.07
N ALA A 161 -6.13 -23.27 -1.95
CA ALA A 161 -5.83 -24.12 -3.08
C ALA A 161 -5.51 -23.30 -4.35
N PHE A 162 -4.23 -23.04 -4.60
CA PHE A 162 -3.76 -22.41 -5.83
C PHE A 162 -2.54 -23.15 -6.41
N LEU A 163 -2.32 -23.03 -7.73
CA LEU A 163 -1.24 -23.77 -8.41
C LEU A 163 0.13 -23.10 -8.28
N TRP A 164 0.18 -21.78 -8.44
CA TRP A 164 1.43 -21.00 -8.46
C TRP A 164 1.49 -20.01 -7.31
N THR A 165 1.28 -18.73 -7.61
CA THR A 165 1.29 -17.63 -6.64
C THR A 165 -0.14 -17.15 -6.40
N PHE A 166 -0.45 -16.87 -5.15
CA PHE A 166 -1.67 -16.13 -4.80
C PHE A 166 -1.41 -14.63 -4.96
N SER A 167 -2.22 -13.96 -5.79
CA SER A 167 -1.98 -12.56 -6.19
C SER A 167 -3.20 -11.64 -6.07
N THR A 168 -4.30 -12.10 -5.46
CA THR A 168 -5.46 -11.22 -5.27
C THR A 168 -5.10 -10.12 -4.27
N SER A 169 -5.43 -8.87 -4.63
CA SER A 169 -5.17 -7.70 -3.80
C SER A 169 -6.44 -7.31 -3.02
N PRO A 170 -6.33 -6.85 -1.77
CA PRO A 170 -7.44 -6.30 -1.01
C PRO A 170 -8.01 -5.02 -1.65
N LEU A 171 -9.26 -4.71 -1.33
CA LEU A 171 -9.95 -3.49 -1.72
C LEU A 171 -10.59 -2.84 -0.49
N ILE A 172 -10.39 -1.53 -0.29
CA ILE A 172 -11.20 -0.75 0.64
C ILE A 172 -12.23 0.02 -0.18
N HIS A 173 -13.50 -0.11 0.20
CA HIS A 173 -14.59 0.65 -0.39
C HIS A 173 -15.62 0.96 0.69
N ASP A 174 -15.98 2.24 0.83
CA ASP A 174 -16.91 2.76 1.83
C ASP A 174 -16.63 2.28 3.27
N GLY A 175 -15.34 2.31 3.65
CA GLY A 175 -14.89 1.91 4.99
C GLY A 175 -14.87 0.40 5.24
N VAL A 176 -15.20 -0.41 4.24
CA VAL A 176 -15.16 -1.88 4.32
C VAL A 176 -13.94 -2.40 3.57
N LEU A 177 -13.17 -3.26 4.22
CA LEU A 177 -12.08 -4.01 3.60
C LEU A 177 -12.64 -5.31 3.04
N TYR A 178 -12.52 -5.46 1.72
CA TYR A 178 -12.88 -6.66 0.98
C TYR A 178 -11.65 -7.46 0.60
N MET A 179 -11.73 -8.78 0.75
CA MET A 179 -10.72 -9.71 0.28
C MET A 179 -11.34 -10.84 -0.52
N GLN A 180 -11.08 -10.84 -1.83
CA GLN A 180 -11.50 -11.92 -2.71
C GLN A 180 -10.49 -13.08 -2.63
N VAL A 181 -10.95 -14.25 -2.22
CA VAL A 181 -10.17 -15.49 -2.21
C VAL A 181 -10.61 -16.36 -3.36
N LEU A 182 -9.80 -16.35 -4.43
CA LEU A 182 -9.96 -17.23 -5.58
C LEU A 182 -9.06 -18.45 -5.39
N GLN A 183 -9.68 -19.62 -5.37
CA GLN A 183 -8.99 -20.88 -5.19
C GLN A 183 -9.68 -21.99 -5.95
N ARG A 184 -8.94 -23.08 -6.21
CA ARG A 184 -9.45 -24.29 -6.82
C ARG A 184 -10.35 -25.03 -5.83
N ASP A 185 -11.40 -25.63 -6.38
CA ASP A 185 -12.32 -26.49 -5.66
C ASP A 185 -11.68 -27.79 -5.13
N THR A 186 -10.59 -28.22 -5.74
CA THR A 186 -9.80 -29.39 -5.32
C THR A 186 -8.44 -29.02 -4.72
N LYS A 187 -7.82 -29.97 -4.01
CA LYS A 187 -6.47 -29.83 -3.46
C LYS A 187 -5.44 -29.59 -4.55
N VAL A 188 -4.46 -28.75 -4.24
CA VAL A 188 -3.36 -28.45 -5.17
C VAL A 188 -2.03 -28.56 -4.44
N SER A 189 -1.19 -29.50 -4.87
CA SER A 189 0.12 -29.76 -4.27
C SER A 189 0.06 -29.98 -2.75
N GLY A 190 -0.98 -30.68 -2.28
CA GLY A 190 -1.21 -30.96 -0.87
C GLY A 190 -1.91 -29.83 -0.08
N ARG A 191 -2.18 -28.67 -0.69
CA ARG A 191 -2.88 -27.54 -0.06
C ARG A 191 -4.38 -27.59 -0.30
N GLY A 192 -5.14 -27.12 0.69
CA GLY A 192 -6.60 -27.00 0.66
C GLY A 192 -7.34 -28.31 0.94
N SER A 193 -8.61 -28.33 0.56
CA SER A 193 -9.57 -29.43 0.72
C SER A 193 -10.12 -29.90 -0.65
N ASP A 194 -10.92 -30.98 -0.65
CA ASP A 194 -11.57 -31.51 -1.86
C ASP A 194 -12.91 -30.81 -2.17
N ASP A 195 -13.25 -29.74 -1.43
CA ASP A 195 -14.42 -28.87 -1.65
C ASP A 195 -14.12 -27.41 -1.22
N ASN A 196 -13.03 -26.82 -1.71
CA ASN A 196 -12.75 -25.42 -1.38
C ASN A 196 -13.69 -24.50 -2.15
N ARG A 197 -14.36 -23.60 -1.43
CA ARG A 197 -15.14 -22.54 -2.08
C ARG A 197 -14.27 -21.31 -2.26
N SER A 198 -14.36 -20.68 -3.42
CA SER A 198 -13.94 -19.29 -3.54
C SER A 198 -14.94 -18.41 -2.80
N TYR A 199 -14.46 -17.34 -2.16
CA TYR A 199 -15.30 -16.48 -1.32
C TYR A 199 -14.81 -15.04 -1.31
N LEU A 200 -15.69 -14.15 -0.84
CA LEU A 200 -15.37 -12.75 -0.53
C LEU A 200 -15.49 -12.58 0.98
N LEU A 201 -14.43 -12.07 1.61
CA LEU A 201 -14.42 -11.63 3.01
C LEU A 201 -14.55 -10.12 3.09
#